data_AF-A0A101D078-F1
#
_entry.id   AF-A0A101D078-F1
#
_cell.length_a   1.000
_cell.length_b   1.000
_cell.length_c   1.000
_cell.angle_alpha   90.00
_cell.angle_beta   90.00
_cell.angle_gamma   90.00
#
_symmetry.space_group_name_H-M   'P 1'
#
loop_
_entity.id
_entity.type
_entity.pdbx_description
1 polymer ?
#
loop_
_entity_poly.entity_id
_entity_poly.type
_entity_poly.pdbx_seq_one_letter_code
_entity_poly.pdbx_strand_id
1 'polypeptide(L)' 'PEGKALEQIKAKGYADKHRASGKPIHLVGVEFSSVKRQIVAFEVETL' A
#
# COMPACT_ATOMS: atom_id res chain seq x y z
N PRO A 1 13.33 -4.98 -6.07
CA PRO A 1 12.16 -4.56 -5.25
C PRO A 1 12.68 -4.16 -3.87
N GLU A 2 12.51 -2.91 -3.48
CA GLU A 2 13.03 -2.37 -2.21
C GLU A 2 12.02 -2.47 -1.06
N GLY A 3 10.84 -3.06 -1.26
CA GLY A 3 9.83 -3.22 -0.20
C GLY A 3 9.18 -1.90 0.21
N LYS A 4 9.14 -0.92 -0.71
CA LYS A 4 8.72 0.47 -0.41
C LYS A 4 7.28 0.79 -0.79
N ALA A 5 6.50 -0.21 -1.23
CA ALA A 5 5.14 0.02 -1.73
C ALA A 5 4.20 0.54 -0.62
N LEU A 6 4.21 -0.09 0.56
CA LEU A 6 3.44 0.37 1.71
C LEU A 6 3.93 1.72 2.24
N GLU A 7 5.25 1.92 2.31
CA GLU A 7 5.83 3.19 2.78
C GLU A 7 5.40 4.39 1.93
N GLN A 8 5.29 4.22 0.60
CA GLN A 8 4.79 5.27 -0.29
C GLN A 8 3.32 5.63 0.00
N ILE A 9 2.48 4.63 0.26
CA ILE A 9 1.06 4.83 0.55
C ILE A 9 0.88 5.57 1.88
N LYS A 10 1.69 5.20 2.89
CA LYS A 10 1.74 5.87 4.20
C LYS A 10 2.25 7.31 4.09
N ALA A 11 3.36 7.53 3.38
CA ALA A 11 3.96 8.85 3.20
C ALA A 11 3.01 9.83 2.50
N LYS A 12 2.14 9.33 1.61
CA LYS A 12 1.14 10.15 0.93
C LYS A 12 -0.13 10.41 1.75
N GLY A 13 -0.27 9.79 2.93
CA GLY A 13 -1.38 10.05 3.85
C GLY A 13 -2.76 9.74 3.27
N TYR A 14 -2.87 8.76 2.36
CA TYR A 14 -4.15 8.46 1.71
C TYR A 14 -5.22 7.95 2.69
N ALA A 15 -4.81 7.28 3.76
CA ALA A 15 -5.71 6.80 4.82
C ALA A 15 -6.33 7.95 5.63
N ASP A 16 -5.64 9.08 5.80
CA ASP A 16 -6.08 10.16 6.69
C ASP A 16 -7.44 10.75 6.28
N LYS A 17 -7.74 10.77 4.97
CA LYS A 17 -9.05 11.23 4.46
C LYS A 17 -10.22 10.33 4.87
N HIS A 18 -9.94 9.05 5.14
CA HIS A 18 -10.94 8.05 5.45
C HIS A 18 -10.98 7.68 6.93
N ARG A 19 -10.02 8.17 7.73
CA ARG A 19 -9.89 7.89 9.17
C ARG A 19 -11.10 8.33 9.98
N ALA A 20 -11.72 9.45 9.60
CA ALA A 20 -12.93 9.98 10.23
C ALA A 20 -14.19 9.13 9.96
N SER A 21 -14.14 8.17 9.02
CA SER A 21 -15.29 7.32 8.69
C SER A 21 -15.52 6.19 9.70
N GLY A 22 -14.59 5.96 10.64
CA GLY A 22 -14.72 4.94 11.69
C GLY A 22 -14.74 3.49 11.17
N LYS A 23 -14.36 3.29 9.91
CA LYS A 23 -14.29 1.98 9.25
C LYS A 23 -12.84 1.52 9.16
N PRO A 24 -12.57 0.21 9.18
CA PRO A 24 -11.23 -0.32 8.97
C PRO A 24 -10.69 0.13 7.60
N ILE A 25 -9.45 0.61 7.57
CA ILE A 25 -8.79 1.07 6.35
C ILE A 25 -7.72 0.06 5.98
N HIS A 26 -7.91 -0.63 4.87
CA HIS A 26 -6.92 -1.55 4.32
C HIS A 26 -6.02 -0.82 3.32
N LEU A 27 -4.76 -0.65 3.69
CA LEU A 27 -3.70 -0.19 2.80
C LEU A 27 -3.10 -1.39 2.07
N VAL A 28 -3.13 -1.37 0.73
CA VAL A 28 -2.59 -2.45 -0.10
C VAL A 28 -1.45 -1.91 -0.96
N GLY A 29 -0.22 -2.29 -0.62
CA GLY A 29 0.97 -2.03 -1.42
C GLY A 29 1.22 -3.17 -2.40
N VAL A 30 1.48 -2.85 -3.67
CA VAL A 30 1.79 -3.85 -4.71
C VAL A 30 3.10 -3.48 -5.39
N GLU A 31 4.02 -4.43 -5.47
CA GLU A 31 5.27 -4.28 -6.20
C GLU A 31 5.19 -5.00 -7.55
N PHE A 32 5.25 -4.22 -8.62
CA PHE A 32 5.29 -4.74 -9.99
C PHE A 32 6.73 -4.76 -10.52
N SER A 33 7.16 -5.90 -11.05
CA SER A 33 8.43 -6.00 -11.76
C SER A 33 8.21 -5.83 -13.25
N SER A 34 8.78 -4.77 -13.85
CA SER A 34 8.78 -4.58 -15.30
C SER A 34 9.55 -5.66 -16.04
N VAL A 35 10.64 -6.16 -15.45
CA VAL A 35 11.49 -7.23 -16.03
C VAL A 35 10.74 -8.57 -16.09
N LYS A 36 10.10 -8.96 -14.99
CA LYS A 36 9.34 -10.21 -14.90
C LYS A 36 7.88 -10.07 -15.40
N ARG A 37 7.46 -8.84 -15.71
CA ARG A 37 6.10 -8.44 -16.10
C ARG A 37 5.00 -9.00 -15.18
N GLN A 38 5.29 -9.02 -13.88
CA GLN A 38 4.39 -9.61 -12.88
C GLN A 38 4.52 -8.93 -11.53
N ILE A 39 3.53 -9.14 -10.66
CA ILE A 39 3.57 -8.75 -9.25
C ILE A 39 4.59 -9.65 -8.54
N VAL A 40 5.56 -9.05 -7.88
CA VAL A 40 6.63 -9.79 -7.18
C VAL A 40 6.46 -9.77 -5.66
N ALA A 41 5.72 -8.80 -5.13
CA ALA A 41 5.34 -8.74 -3.74
C ALA A 41 4.05 -7.93 -3.60
N PHE A 42 3.28 -8.22 -2.56
CA PHE A 42 2.17 -7.40 -2.12
C PHE A 42 2.13 -7.42 -0.60
N GLU A 43 1.70 -6.32 -0.01
CA GLU A 43 1.60 -6.17 1.44
C GLU A 43 0.29 -5.49 1.79
N VAL A 44 -0.31 -5.93 2.89
CA VAL A 44 -1.58 -5.40 3.38
C VAL A 44 -1.40 -4.97 4.82
N GLU A 45 -1.79 -3.73 5.13
CA GLU A 45 -1.87 -3.23 6.48
C GLU A 45 -3.30 -2.73 6.75
N THR A 46 -3.83 -3.03 7.93
CA THR A 46 -5.16 -2.57 8.34
C THR A 46 -5.02 -1.56 9.48
N LEU A 47 -5.65 -0.39 9.33
CA LEU A 47 -5.72 0.70 10.30
C LEU A 47 -7.14 0.88 10.85
#